data_AF-A0A932LGZ8-F1
#
_entry.id   AF-A0A932LGZ8-F1
#
_cell.length_a   1.000
_cell.length_b   1.000
_cell.length_c   1.000
_cell.angle_alpha   90.00
_cell.angle_beta   90.00
_cell.angle_gamma   90.00
#
_symmetry.space_group_name_H-M   'P 1'
#
loop_
_entity.id
_entity.type
_entity.pdbx_description
1 polymer ?
#
loop_
_entity_poly.entity_id
_entity_poly.type
_entity_poly.pdbx_seq_one_letter_code
_entity_poly.pdbx_strand_id
1 'polypeptide(L)' 'MIRIMLDQASVEKLDSVQQGAELCAPSGRVMGYYVPITPASLYREVQCPYTEEELLRFASEPGGRPLSEILADLEKMG' A
#
# COMPACT_ATOMS: atom_id res chain seq x y z
N MET A 1 -0.61 13.50 -17.95
CA MET A 1 -0.66 12.09 -17.51
C MET A 1 -0.45 11.23 -18.75
N ILE A 2 0.54 10.34 -18.76
CA ILE A 2 0.79 9.44 -19.91
C ILE A 2 0.06 8.13 -19.64
N ARG A 3 -0.67 7.60 -20.63
CA ARG A 3 -1.31 6.29 -20.57
C ARG A 3 -0.54 5.32 -21.45
N ILE A 4 -0.19 4.17 -20.90
CA ILE A 4 0.46 3.07 -21.63
C ILE A 4 -0.57 1.95 -21.72
N MET A 5 -0.92 1.55 -22.94
CA MET A 5 -1.81 0.42 -23.17
C MET A 5 -0.99 -0.87 -23.19
N LEU A 6 -1.44 -1.88 -22.46
CA LEU A 6 -0.80 -3.19 -22.42
C LEU A 6 -1.30 -4.06 -23.57
N ASP A 7 -0.43 -4.96 -24.05
CA ASP A 7 -0.85 -6.03 -24.96
C ASP A 7 -1.57 -7.16 -24.21
N GLN A 8 -2.21 -8.05 -24.97
CA GLN A 8 -2.99 -9.15 -24.42
C GLN A 8 -2.16 -10.10 -23.54
N ALA A 9 -0.93 -10.41 -23.96
CA ALA A 9 -0.05 -11.30 -23.21
C ALA A 9 0.37 -10.71 -21.86
N SER A 10 0.53 -9.39 -21.78
CA SER A 10 0.83 -8.68 -20.54
C SER A 10 -0.41 -8.62 -19.64
N VAL A 11 -1.60 -8.44 -20.20
CA VAL A 11 -2.86 -8.50 -19.45
C VAL A 11 -3.02 -9.86 -18.77
N GLU A 12 -2.86 -10.96 -19.51
CA GLU A 12 -3.01 -12.32 -18.95
C GLU A 12 -2.03 -12.62 -17.82
N LYS A 13 -0.78 -12.14 -17.94
CA LYS A 13 0.21 -12.26 -16.85
C LYS A 13 -0.23 -11.51 -15.60
N LEU A 14 -0.67 -10.26 -15.76
CA LEU A 14 -1.05 -9.41 -14.64
C LEU A 14 -2.38 -9.81 -14.00
N ASP A 15 -3.31 -10.41 -14.75
CA ASP A 15 -4.60 -10.89 -14.22
C ASP A 15 -4.41 -12.01 -13.17
N SER A 16 -3.31 -12.77 -13.28
CA SER A 16 -2.94 -13.79 -12.29
C SER A 16 -2.27 -13.24 -11.03
N VAL A 17 -1.89 -11.95 -11.01
CA VAL A 17 -1.12 -11.33 -9.94
C VAL A 17 -2.08 -10.75 -8.89
N GLN A 18 -2.17 -11.40 -7.73
CA GLN A 18 -3.10 -10.99 -6.66
C GLN A 18 -2.52 -10.00 -5.65
N GLN A 19 -1.23 -9.71 -5.73
CA GLN A 19 -0.51 -8.84 -4.80
C GLN A 19 0.49 -7.97 -5.57
N GLY A 20 1.03 -6.92 -4.95
CA GLY A 20 1.99 -6.03 -5.62
C GLY A 20 3.17 -6.80 -6.21
N ALA A 21 3.56 -6.46 -7.44
CA ALA A 21 4.62 -7.14 -8.18
C ALA A 21 5.55 -6.17 -8.91
N GLU A 22 6.78 -6.63 -9.17
CA GLU A 22 7.77 -5.90 -9.97
C GLU A 22 7.59 -6.17 -11.46
N LEU A 23 7.59 -5.11 -12.26
CA LEU A 23 7.67 -5.20 -13.72
C LEU A 23 9.13 -5.15 -14.12
N CYS A 24 9.70 -6.29 -14.51
CA CYS A 24 11.11 -6.39 -14.86
C CYS A 24 11.33 -6.46 -16.37
N ALA A 25 12.44 -5.88 -16.83
CA ALA A 25 13.01 -6.17 -18.15
C ALA A 25 13.54 -7.61 -18.20
N PRO A 26 13.78 -8.20 -19.39
CA PRO A 26 14.35 -9.54 -19.51
C PRO A 26 15.70 -9.74 -18.81
N SER A 27 16.46 -8.66 -18.60
CA SER A 27 17.71 -8.67 -17.84
C SER A 27 17.52 -8.78 -16.32
N GLY A 28 16.29 -8.75 -15.82
CA GLY A 28 15.95 -8.69 -14.39
C GLY A 28 15.92 -7.26 -13.82
N ARG A 29 16.19 -6.22 -14.61
CA ARG A 29 16.11 -4.83 -14.15
C ARG A 29 14.65 -4.41 -13.92
N VAL A 30 14.33 -3.91 -12.74
CA VAL A 30 13.01 -3.35 -12.40
C VAL A 30 12.74 -2.08 -13.22
N MET A 31 11.61 -2.07 -13.91
CA MET A 31 11.10 -0.95 -14.72
C MET A 31 9.99 -0.18 -13.98
N GLY A 32 9.33 -0.82 -13.01
CA GLY A 32 8.29 -0.22 -12.19
C GLY A 32 7.57 -1.26 -11.32
N TYR A 33 6.56 -0.79 -10.59
CA TYR A 33 5.72 -1.64 -9.74
C TYR A 33 4.29 -1.68 -10.29
N TYR A 34 3.71 -2.87 -10.31
CA TYR A 34 2.29 -3.09 -10.55
C TYR A 34 1.61 -3.35 -9.21
N VAL A 35 0.61 -2.54 -8.91
CA VAL A 35 -0.29 -2.77 -7.78
C VAL A 35 -1.66 -3.10 -8.39
N PRO A 36 -2.14 -4.34 -8.27
CA PRO A 36 -3.45 -4.71 -8.77
C PRO A 36 -4.50 -3.77 -8.19
N ILE A 37 -5.50 -3.42 -8.98
CA ILE A 37 -6.67 -2.72 -8.45
C ILE A 37 -7.39 -3.73 -7.55
N THR A 38 -7.12 -3.66 -6.25
CA THR A 38 -7.88 -4.46 -5.29
C THR A 38 -9.33 -3.98 -5.32
N PRO A 39 -10.30 -4.88 -5.59
CA PRO A 39 -11.70 -4.50 -5.54
C PRO A 39 -12.04 -3.98 -4.14
N ALA A 40 -12.81 -2.89 -4.08
CA ALA A 40 -13.23 -2.28 -2.82
C ALA A 40 -13.95 -3.27 -1.87
N SER A 41 -14.46 -4.40 -2.40
CA SER A 41 -15.01 -5.50 -1.62
C SER A 41 -14.02 -6.12 -0.63
N LEU A 42 -12.71 -6.15 -0.92
CA LEU A 42 -11.69 -6.69 -0.01
C LEU A 42 -11.52 -5.85 1.26
N TYR A 43 -11.79 -4.55 1.17
CA TYR A 43 -11.73 -3.62 2.30
C TYR A 43 -13.11 -3.27 2.85
N ARG A 44 -14.19 -3.79 2.24
CA ARG A 44 -15.57 -3.45 2.62
C ARG A 44 -15.90 -3.92 4.04
N GLU A 45 -15.27 -5.00 4.48
CA GLU A 45 -15.42 -5.53 5.85
C GLU A 45 -14.46 -4.88 6.84
N VAL A 46 -13.47 -4.12 6.37
CA VAL A 46 -12.57 -3.38 7.24
C VAL A 46 -13.32 -2.18 7.79
N GLN A 47 -13.85 -2.35 9.00
CA GLN A 47 -14.43 -1.26 9.77
C GLN A 47 -13.30 -0.38 10.30
N CYS A 48 -13.26 0.88 9.89
CA CYS A 48 -12.41 1.86 10.55
C CYS A 48 -12.94 2.04 11.99
N PRO A 49 -12.11 1.82 13.03
CA PRO A 49 -12.55 1.99 14.42
C PRO A 49 -12.70 3.47 14.82
N TYR A 50 -12.31 4.39 13.94
CA TYR A 50 -12.33 5.84 14.17
C TYR A 50 -13.43 6.51 13.35
N THR A 51 -14.04 7.56 13.90
CA THR A 51 -14.98 8.42 13.17
C THR A 51 -14.25 9.36 12.22
N GLU A 52 -15.00 9.97 11.29
CA GLU A 52 -14.43 10.95 10.35
C GLU A 52 -13.88 12.18 11.09
N GLU A 53 -14.53 12.62 12.16
CA GLU A 53 -14.06 13.71 13.01
C GLU A 53 -12.76 13.36 13.73
N GLU A 54 -12.60 12.12 14.20
CA GLU A 54 -11.36 11.65 14.83
C GLU A 54 -10.21 11.60 13.83
N LEU A 55 -10.47 11.12 12.61
CA LEU A 55 -9.48 11.11 11.53
C LEU A 55 -9.02 12.52 11.17
N LEU A 56 -9.96 13.47 11.07
CA LEU A 56 -9.67 14.88 10.82
C LEU A 56 -8.84 15.49 11.95
N ARG A 57 -9.17 15.17 13.21
CA ARG A 57 -8.38 15.60 14.37
C ARG A 57 -6.95 15.06 14.27
N PHE A 58 -6.76 13.76 14.06
CA PHE A 58 -5.43 13.14 13.95
C PHE A 58 -4.58 13.74 12.84
N ALA A 59 -5.18 14.04 11.68
CA ALA A 59 -4.48 14.68 10.57
C ALA A 59 -3.98 16.10 10.91
N SER A 60 -4.62 16.77 11.88
CA SER A 60 -4.27 18.11 12.33
C SER A 60 -3.31 18.14 13.53
N GLU A 61 -3.03 16.99 14.14
CA GLU A 61 -2.14 16.91 15.29
C GLU A 61 -0.68 17.13 14.86
N PRO A 62 0.10 17.93 15.61
CA PRO A 62 1.53 18.05 15.37
C PRO A 62 2.19 16.67 15.58
N GLY A 63 3.18 16.37 14.73
CA GLY A 63 3.72 15.03 14.47
C GLY A 63 4.05 14.14 15.69
N GLY A 64 4.14 12.84 15.43
CA GLY A 64 4.28 11.80 16.45
C GLY A 64 5.59 11.79 17.24
N ARG A 65 5.66 10.88 18.22
CA ARG A 65 6.82 10.69 19.11
C ARG A 65 8.07 10.25 18.33
N PRO A 66 9.29 10.61 18.80
CA PRO A 66 10.52 10.10 18.22
C PRO A 66 10.57 8.57 18.22
N LEU A 67 11.08 7.99 17.12
CA LEU A 67 11.22 6.53 16.98
C LEU A 67 11.99 5.91 18.16
N SER A 68 13.04 6.58 18.63
CA SER A 68 13.85 6.12 19.77
C SER A 68 13.05 5.97 21.06
N GLU A 69 12.07 6.84 21.31
CA GLU A 69 11.22 6.75 22.50
C GLU A 69 10.22 5.60 22.39
N ILE A 70 9.65 5.40 21.19
CA ILE A 70 8.72 4.30 20.92
C ILE A 70 9.42 2.95 21.13
N LEU A 71 10.64 2.81 20.62
CA LEU A 71 11.42 1.58 20.78
C LEU A 71 11.75 1.30 22.25
N ALA A 72 12.15 2.32 23.01
CA ALA A 72 12.45 2.17 24.44
C ALA A 72 11.24 1.73 25.28
N ASP A 73 10.02 2.11 24.89
CA ASP A 73 8.80 1.66 25.57
C ASP A 73 8.47 0.20 25.22
N LEU A 74 8.61 -0.17 23.94
CA LEU A 74 8.36 -1.55 23.48
C LEU A 74 9.32 -2.56 24.11
N GLU A 75 10.59 -2.20 24.28
CA GLU A 75 11.59 -3.04 24.95
C GLU A 75 11.25 -3.32 26.42
N LYS A 76 10.51 -2.44 27.10
CA LYS A 76 10.07 -2.66 28.50
C LYS A 76 8.83 -3.54 28.60
N MET A 77 8.13 -3.76 27.50
CA MET A 77 6.91 -4.57 27.44
C MET A 77 7.16 -6.03 27.05
N GLY A 78 8.38 -6.37 26.61
CA GLY A 78 8.84 -7.73 26.32
C GLY A 78 9.57 -8.37 27.49
#